data_AF-A0A6C0LX44-F1
#
_entry.id   AF-A0A6C0LX44-F1
#
_cell.length_a   1.000
_cell.length_b   1.000
_cell.length_c   1.000
_cell.angle_alpha   90.00
_cell.angle_beta   90.00
_cell.angle_gamma   90.00
#
_symmetry.space_group_name_H-M   'P 1'
#
loop_
_entity.id
_entity.type
_entity.pdbx_description
1 polymer ?
#
loop_
_entity_poly.entity_id
_entity_poly.type
_entity_poly.pdbx_seq_one_letter_code
_entity_poly.pdbx_strand_id
1 'polypeptide(L)'
;MSSIKYLITIKDFETESGHTGFCALGHEIHLSRYILLDMLHNKYINENDVVVTVNDRKFLYSKLFRNVITIPDFNQLDTSNNIIIKLWPFCVAHPHSNQNEYNFLQEQIKEFESVSDYPIREKIFERFEHNFNHLISKIDYPIIPQPLLPINKFVMIHLRTIFTPNNNNNLDKNYKVLLMIISKIKEKYPLLDIYIFSSKNVKLDIPNIKIVRNLAVYASLMNHDLCKAVISEGSGGGEFSQYCHNKKIYIFGCLSYGSLKNIIIPNMSLRQNEKLLHTEWPRHGVTTASLNCVLDINTLLENLNLE
;
A
#
# COMPACT_ATOMS: atom_id res chain seq x y z
N MET A 1 -32.59 -13.74 0.93
CA MET A 1 -31.30 -13.46 0.25
C MET A 1 -31.31 -11.99 -0.10
N SER A 2 -30.41 -11.17 0.46
CA SER A 2 -30.25 -9.79 -0.04
C SER A 2 -29.75 -9.87 -1.48
N SER A 3 -30.47 -9.28 -2.43
CA SER A 3 -30.02 -9.19 -3.81
C SER A 3 -28.66 -8.46 -3.86
N ILE A 4 -27.68 -9.03 -4.55
CA ILE A 4 -26.40 -8.37 -4.83
C ILE A 4 -26.70 -7.08 -5.59
N LYS A 5 -26.48 -5.92 -4.97
CA LYS A 5 -26.81 -4.63 -5.58
C LYS A 5 -25.63 -4.13 -6.40
N TYR A 6 -24.41 -4.27 -5.87
CA TYR A 6 -23.20 -3.71 -6.47
C TYR A 6 -22.13 -4.76 -6.81
N LEU A 7 -21.48 -4.55 -7.96
CA LEU A 7 -20.21 -5.14 -8.38
C LEU A 7 -19.15 -4.06 -8.37
N ILE A 8 -18.14 -4.17 -7.50
CA ILE A 8 -17.19 -3.09 -7.23
C ILE A 8 -15.82 -3.47 -7.76
N THR A 9 -15.31 -2.75 -8.76
CA THR A 9 -14.04 -3.07 -9.42
C THR A 9 -12.90 -2.18 -8.91
N ILE A 10 -11.88 -2.82 -8.36
CA ILE A 10 -10.76 -2.14 -7.68
C ILE A 10 -9.54 -1.95 -8.60
N LYS A 11 -9.44 -2.71 -9.69
CA LYS A 11 -8.35 -2.60 -10.67
C LYS A 11 -8.89 -2.61 -12.09
N ASP A 12 -8.22 -1.87 -12.97
CA ASP A 12 -8.51 -1.81 -14.40
C ASP A 12 -8.32 -3.18 -15.08
N PHE A 13 -9.15 -3.43 -16.09
CA PHE A 13 -9.26 -4.66 -16.85
C PHE A 13 -8.15 -4.81 -17.91
N GLU A 14 -7.43 -3.73 -18.26
CA GLU A 14 -6.55 -3.71 -19.44
C GLU A 14 -5.04 -3.74 -19.16
N THR A 15 -4.59 -3.63 -17.90
CA THR A 15 -3.14 -3.54 -17.60
C THR A 15 -2.62 -4.68 -16.74
N GLU A 16 -2.39 -5.82 -17.40
CA GLU A 16 -1.43 -6.81 -16.92
C GLU A 16 0.00 -6.36 -17.25
N SER A 17 0.84 -6.31 -16.21
CA SER A 17 2.29 -6.12 -16.23
C SER A 17 2.84 -4.69 -16.31
N GLY A 18 3.75 -4.38 -15.38
CA GLY A 18 4.57 -3.18 -15.41
C GLY A 18 4.75 -2.52 -14.05
N HIS A 19 5.64 -1.53 -14.03
CA HIS A 19 6.00 -0.62 -12.92
C HIS A 19 4.79 -0.04 -12.14
N THR A 20 3.62 -0.10 -12.76
CA THR A 20 2.28 0.25 -12.26
C THR A 20 1.77 -0.68 -11.17
N GLY A 21 2.14 -1.96 -11.09
CA GLY A 21 1.51 -2.92 -10.15
C GLY A 21 1.73 -2.67 -8.65
N PHE A 22 2.84 -2.05 -8.25
CA PHE A 22 3.15 -1.74 -6.84
C PHE A 22 2.91 -0.27 -6.48
N CYS A 23 3.11 0.69 -7.39
CA CYS A 23 2.62 2.05 -7.16
C CYS A 23 1.08 2.09 -7.16
N ALA A 24 0.42 1.29 -8.01
CA ALA A 24 -1.02 1.09 -7.95
C ALA A 24 -1.45 0.38 -6.66
N LEU A 25 -0.61 -0.42 -6.00
CA LEU A 25 -0.97 -1.01 -4.71
C LEU A 25 -1.11 0.04 -3.62
N GLY A 26 -0.14 0.94 -3.50
CA GLY A 26 -0.20 2.03 -2.53
C GLY A 26 -1.42 2.92 -2.78
N HIS A 27 -1.62 3.35 -4.03
CA HIS A 27 -2.78 4.14 -4.42
C HIS A 27 -4.11 3.37 -4.25
N GLU A 28 -4.15 2.07 -4.55
CA GLU A 28 -5.31 1.20 -4.29
C GLU A 28 -5.69 1.25 -2.82
N ILE A 29 -4.72 1.12 -1.91
CA ILE A 29 -5.00 1.08 -0.48
C ILE A 29 -5.41 2.47 0.05
N HIS A 30 -4.73 3.53 -0.41
CA HIS A 30 -4.96 4.91 0.04
C HIS A 30 -6.23 5.53 -0.54
N LEU A 31 -6.69 5.07 -1.71
CA LEU A 31 -7.82 5.67 -2.44
C LEU A 31 -8.96 4.67 -2.62
N SER A 32 -8.82 3.69 -3.52
CA SER A 32 -9.93 2.78 -3.86
C SER A 32 -10.44 1.98 -2.66
N ARG A 33 -9.54 1.37 -1.88
CA ARG A 33 -9.92 0.65 -0.66
C ARG A 33 -10.47 1.62 0.37
N TYR A 34 -9.93 2.83 0.50
CA TYR A 34 -10.44 3.83 1.45
C TYR A 34 -11.88 4.25 1.12
N ILE A 35 -12.16 4.51 -0.18
CA ILE A 35 -13.51 4.73 -0.70
C ILE A 35 -14.42 3.56 -0.37
N LEU A 36 -13.98 2.33 -0.67
CA LEU A 36 -14.76 1.12 -0.37
C LEU A 36 -15.09 0.99 1.11
N LEU A 37 -14.14 1.26 2.01
CA LEU A 37 -14.34 1.18 3.46
C LEU A 37 -15.28 2.26 3.98
N ASP A 38 -15.19 3.49 3.48
CA ASP A 38 -16.10 4.57 3.85
C ASP A 38 -17.52 4.29 3.37
N MET A 39 -17.67 3.80 2.14
CA MET A 39 -18.96 3.34 1.60
C MET A 39 -19.57 2.23 2.45
N LEU A 40 -18.77 1.26 2.89
CA LEU A 40 -19.23 0.16 3.75
C LEU A 40 -19.62 0.66 5.15
N HIS A 41 -18.79 1.53 5.75
CA HIS A 41 -19.05 2.13 7.06
C HIS A 41 -20.35 2.94 7.08
N ASN A 42 -20.57 3.74 6.02
CA ASN A 42 -21.75 4.58 5.86
C ASN A 42 -22.94 3.87 5.20
N LYS A 43 -22.86 2.54 5.01
CA LYS A 43 -23.95 1.67 4.50
C LYS A 43 -24.44 1.98 3.07
N TYR A 44 -23.59 2.61 2.25
CA TYR A 44 -23.85 2.72 0.80
C TYR A 44 -23.71 1.37 0.09
N ILE A 45 -22.88 0.49 0.65
CA ILE A 45 -22.69 -0.92 0.26
C ILE A 45 -22.76 -1.80 1.51
N ASN A 46 -22.83 -3.11 1.33
CA ASN A 46 -22.88 -4.08 2.42
C ASN A 46 -21.99 -5.31 2.16
N GLU A 47 -21.78 -6.14 3.18
CA GLU A 47 -20.89 -7.32 3.15
C GLU A 47 -21.28 -8.37 2.10
N ASN A 48 -22.51 -8.35 1.58
CA ASN A 48 -22.97 -9.28 0.52
C ASN A 48 -22.72 -8.74 -0.90
N ASP A 49 -22.38 -7.45 -1.06
CA ASP A 49 -21.96 -6.93 -2.36
C ASP A 49 -20.65 -7.60 -2.81
N VAL A 50 -20.37 -7.55 -4.12
CA VAL A 50 -19.28 -8.29 -4.72
C VAL A 50 -18.10 -7.35 -4.98
N VAL A 51 -16.92 -7.72 -4.46
CA VAL A 51 -15.66 -7.02 -4.76
C VAL A 51 -14.90 -7.79 -5.83
N VAL A 52 -14.55 -7.11 -6.92
CA VAL A 52 -13.75 -7.62 -8.03
C VAL A 52 -12.34 -7.05 -7.91
N THR A 53 -11.36 -7.93 -7.74
CA THR A 53 -9.95 -7.56 -7.57
C THR A 53 -9.03 -8.57 -8.25
N VAL A 54 -7.73 -8.35 -8.23
CA VAL A 54 -6.75 -9.35 -8.69
C VAL A 54 -6.46 -10.38 -7.60
N ASN A 55 -6.06 -11.57 -8.02
CA ASN A 55 -5.91 -12.72 -7.12
C ASN A 55 -4.97 -12.45 -5.93
N ASP A 56 -3.87 -11.72 -6.14
CA ASP A 56 -2.88 -11.39 -5.11
C ASP A 56 -3.31 -10.23 -4.18
N ARG A 57 -4.54 -9.72 -4.32
CA ARG A 57 -5.15 -8.66 -3.49
C ARG A 57 -6.40 -9.12 -2.74
N LYS A 58 -6.94 -10.31 -3.04
CA LYS A 58 -8.17 -10.84 -2.40
C LYS A 58 -8.14 -10.72 -0.87
N PHE A 59 -7.01 -11.03 -0.26
CA PHE A 59 -6.79 -11.00 1.19
C PHE A 59 -7.06 -9.63 1.85
N LEU A 60 -7.02 -8.52 1.09
CA LEU A 60 -7.35 -7.17 1.58
C LEU A 60 -8.86 -6.98 1.84
N TYR A 61 -9.70 -7.83 1.25
CA TYR A 61 -11.16 -7.68 1.20
C TYR A 61 -11.91 -8.88 1.80
N SER A 62 -11.31 -10.08 1.85
CA SER A 62 -11.98 -11.32 2.28
C SER A 62 -12.54 -11.32 3.70
N LYS A 63 -12.04 -10.47 4.61
CA LYS A 63 -12.61 -10.30 5.96
C LYS A 63 -13.75 -9.28 6.05
N LEU A 64 -13.96 -8.52 4.97
CA LEU A 64 -14.96 -7.44 4.90
C LEU A 64 -16.18 -7.86 4.08
N PHE A 65 -15.97 -8.66 3.03
CA PHE A 65 -17.01 -9.06 2.09
C PHE A 65 -17.07 -10.59 1.97
N ARG A 66 -18.28 -11.12 1.83
CA ARG A 66 -18.51 -12.55 1.60
C ARG A 66 -18.12 -12.97 0.19
N ASN A 67 -18.23 -12.05 -0.77
CA ASN A 67 -18.02 -12.31 -2.19
C ASN A 67 -16.85 -11.48 -2.72
N VAL A 68 -15.65 -12.08 -2.76
CA VAL A 68 -14.45 -11.47 -3.35
C VAL A 68 -13.95 -12.33 -4.51
N ILE A 69 -14.13 -11.82 -5.73
CA ILE A 69 -13.89 -12.57 -6.97
C ILE A 69 -12.73 -11.96 -7.76
N THR A 70 -12.19 -12.75 -8.70
CA THR A 70 -11.17 -12.27 -9.63
C THR A 70 -11.78 -11.62 -10.88
N ILE A 71 -10.96 -10.91 -11.66
CA ILE A 71 -11.36 -10.41 -12.99
C ILE A 71 -11.81 -11.56 -13.92
N PRO A 72 -11.07 -12.69 -14.05
CA PRO A 72 -11.56 -13.84 -14.80
C PRO A 72 -12.93 -14.36 -14.36
N ASP A 73 -13.19 -14.43 -13.05
CA ASP A 73 -14.49 -14.85 -12.50
C ASP A 73 -15.60 -13.86 -12.91
N PHE A 74 -15.31 -12.55 -12.81
CA PHE A 74 -16.23 -11.49 -13.18
C PHE A 74 -16.62 -11.52 -14.66
N ASN A 75 -15.66 -11.78 -15.56
CA ASN A 75 -15.90 -11.86 -17.01
C ASN A 75 -16.84 -13.01 -17.42
N GLN A 76 -17.10 -13.96 -16.52
CA GLN A 76 -18.01 -15.09 -16.75
C GLN A 76 -19.43 -14.84 -16.18
N LEU A 77 -19.63 -13.73 -15.45
CA LEU A 77 -20.92 -13.41 -14.85
C LEU A 77 -21.82 -12.65 -15.84
N ASP A 78 -23.11 -12.96 -15.83
CA ASP A 78 -24.12 -12.07 -16.38
C ASP A 78 -24.33 -10.90 -15.40
N THR A 79 -23.91 -9.71 -15.82
CA THR A 79 -23.93 -8.48 -15.02
C THR A 79 -25.05 -7.52 -15.43
N SER A 80 -25.92 -7.93 -16.36
CA SER A 80 -26.98 -7.08 -16.93
C SER A 80 -27.94 -6.46 -15.90
N ASN A 81 -28.11 -7.12 -14.75
CA ASN A 81 -29.00 -6.70 -13.66
C ASN A 81 -28.26 -6.09 -12.46
N ASN A 82 -26.96 -5.84 -12.56
CA ASN A 82 -26.15 -5.34 -11.45
C ASN A 82 -25.65 -3.92 -11.72
N ILE A 83 -25.52 -3.13 -10.66
CA ILE A 83 -24.86 -1.85 -10.74
C ILE A 83 -23.35 -2.05 -10.60
N ILE A 84 -22.58 -1.56 -11.56
CA ILE A 84 -21.12 -1.67 -11.55
C ILE A 84 -20.52 -0.35 -11.06
N ILE A 85 -19.78 -0.40 -9.97
CA ILE A 85 -19.01 0.72 -9.43
C ILE A 85 -17.54 0.51 -9.75
N LYS A 86 -16.95 1.45 -10.49
CA LYS A 86 -15.52 1.43 -10.83
C LYS A 86 -14.74 2.34 -9.88
N LEU A 87 -13.84 1.77 -9.08
CA LEU A 87 -12.99 2.52 -8.15
C LEU A 87 -11.57 2.72 -8.66
N TRP A 88 -11.08 1.83 -9.53
CA TRP A 88 -9.74 1.91 -10.11
C TRP A 88 -9.37 3.27 -10.75
N PRO A 89 -10.28 4.05 -11.37
CA PRO A 89 -9.90 5.32 -12.00
C PRO A 89 -9.42 6.36 -10.97
N PHE A 90 -9.89 6.25 -9.73
CA PHE A 90 -9.44 7.13 -8.64
C PHE A 90 -8.01 6.82 -8.18
N CYS A 91 -7.44 5.66 -8.52
CA CYS A 91 -6.04 5.34 -8.20
C CYS A 91 -5.02 6.06 -9.10
N VAL A 92 -5.45 6.56 -10.26
CA VAL A 92 -4.55 7.07 -11.31
C VAL A 92 -4.72 8.56 -11.59
N ALA A 93 -5.81 9.17 -11.13
CA ALA A 93 -6.14 10.56 -11.42
C ALA A 93 -6.01 11.43 -10.17
N HIS A 94 -5.19 12.48 -10.26
CA HIS A 94 -4.95 13.41 -9.15
C HIS A 94 -5.67 14.75 -9.40
N PRO A 95 -6.35 15.34 -8.40
CA PRO A 95 -7.04 16.62 -8.58
C PRO A 95 -6.10 17.81 -8.78
N HIS A 96 -4.80 17.64 -8.51
CA HIS A 96 -3.76 18.67 -8.64
C HIS A 96 -2.77 18.41 -9.77
N SER A 97 -3.05 17.42 -10.64
CA SER A 97 -2.20 17.17 -11.78
C SER A 97 -2.57 18.06 -12.97
N ASN A 98 -1.98 17.78 -14.15
CA ASN A 98 -2.23 18.57 -15.34
C ASN A 98 -3.72 18.58 -15.73
N GLN A 99 -4.12 19.58 -16.53
CA GLN A 99 -5.52 19.78 -16.94
C GLN A 99 -6.19 18.53 -17.52
N ASN A 100 -5.43 17.68 -18.23
CA ASN A 100 -5.97 16.46 -18.84
C ASN A 100 -6.36 15.43 -17.78
N GLU A 101 -5.50 15.21 -16.78
CA GLU A 101 -5.79 14.30 -15.66
C GLU A 101 -6.93 14.82 -14.77
N TYR A 102 -7.02 16.14 -14.56
CA TYR A 102 -8.16 16.73 -13.85
C TYR A 102 -9.47 16.53 -14.61
N ASN A 103 -9.47 16.75 -15.93
CA ASN A 103 -10.65 16.52 -16.77
C ASN A 103 -11.07 15.04 -16.74
N PHE A 104 -10.11 14.12 -16.84
CA PHE A 104 -10.35 12.70 -16.69
C PHE A 104 -10.98 12.37 -15.32
N LEU A 105 -10.42 12.88 -14.22
CA LEU A 105 -11.01 12.68 -12.88
C LEU A 105 -12.46 13.17 -12.81
N GLN A 106 -12.76 14.33 -13.41
CA GLN A 106 -14.13 14.87 -13.43
C GLN A 106 -15.11 13.98 -14.20
N GLU A 107 -14.68 13.37 -15.31
CA GLU A 107 -15.49 12.40 -16.05
C GLU A 107 -15.74 11.13 -15.22
N GLN A 108 -14.72 10.62 -14.55
CA GLN A 108 -14.84 9.43 -13.69
C GLN A 108 -15.75 9.69 -12.48
N ILE A 109 -15.68 10.88 -11.89
CA ILE A 109 -16.62 11.29 -10.84
C ILE A 109 -18.06 11.30 -11.37
N LYS A 110 -18.30 11.87 -12.55
CA LYS A 110 -19.66 11.89 -13.15
C LYS A 110 -20.18 10.48 -13.44
N GLU A 111 -19.34 9.61 -13.99
CA GLU A 111 -19.71 8.21 -14.24
C GLU A 111 -20.09 7.51 -12.93
N PHE A 112 -19.28 7.67 -11.87
CA PHE A 112 -19.57 7.12 -10.56
C PHE A 112 -20.88 7.65 -9.97
N GLU A 113 -21.09 8.98 -9.97
CA GLU A 113 -22.28 9.65 -9.42
C GLU A 113 -23.55 9.28 -10.20
N SER A 114 -23.44 8.81 -11.44
CA SER A 114 -24.59 8.34 -12.23
C SER A 114 -25.15 6.99 -11.78
N VAL A 115 -24.37 6.22 -11.01
CA VAL A 115 -24.71 4.85 -10.58
C VAL A 115 -24.71 4.66 -9.06
N SER A 116 -24.25 5.66 -8.31
CA SER A 116 -24.05 5.58 -6.86
C SER A 116 -24.44 6.88 -6.18
N ASP A 117 -25.23 6.79 -5.11
CA ASP A 117 -25.60 7.93 -4.26
C ASP A 117 -24.46 8.36 -3.32
N TYR A 118 -23.32 7.67 -3.35
CA TYR A 118 -22.16 8.03 -2.53
C TYR A 118 -21.56 9.36 -3.00
N PRO A 119 -21.37 10.37 -2.12
CA PRO A 119 -20.93 11.71 -2.50
C PRO A 119 -19.42 11.76 -2.79
N ILE A 120 -18.99 11.02 -3.81
CA ILE A 120 -17.56 10.80 -4.12
C ILE A 120 -16.84 12.13 -4.35
N ARG A 121 -17.47 13.10 -5.02
CA ARG A 121 -16.88 14.42 -5.29
C ARG A 121 -16.50 15.15 -4.02
N GLU A 122 -17.42 15.27 -3.07
CA GLU A 122 -17.15 15.90 -1.77
C GLU A 122 -16.05 15.17 -1.01
N LYS A 123 -16.15 13.84 -0.93
CA LYS A 123 -15.18 12.99 -0.21
C LYS A 123 -13.78 13.07 -0.80
N ILE A 124 -13.71 13.15 -2.13
CA ILE A 124 -12.50 13.42 -2.87
C ILE A 124 -11.94 14.78 -2.45
N PHE A 125 -12.65 15.89 -2.66
CA PHE A 125 -12.05 17.22 -2.52
C PHE A 125 -11.86 17.72 -1.07
N GLU A 126 -12.64 17.24 -0.11
CA GLU A 126 -12.64 17.78 1.26
C GLU A 126 -11.87 16.87 2.23
N ARG A 127 -12.48 15.76 2.66
CA ARG A 127 -11.86 14.71 3.50
C ARG A 127 -12.81 13.54 3.71
N PHE A 128 -12.25 12.37 4.00
CA PHE A 128 -13.00 11.26 4.57
C PHE A 128 -12.98 11.34 6.10
N GLU A 129 -14.04 10.91 6.76
CA GLU A 129 -14.10 10.87 8.22
C GLU A 129 -13.26 9.68 8.75
N HIS A 130 -12.43 9.92 9.76
CA HIS A 130 -11.54 8.89 10.33
C HIS A 130 -12.23 7.94 11.33
N ASN A 131 -13.49 7.59 11.10
CA ASN A 131 -14.32 6.83 12.04
C ASN A 131 -14.36 5.32 11.77
N PHE A 132 -13.67 4.83 10.72
CA PHE A 132 -13.67 3.41 10.33
C PHE A 132 -12.34 2.67 10.53
N ASN A 133 -11.52 3.09 11.51
CA ASN A 133 -10.27 2.40 11.87
C ASN A 133 -10.45 0.89 12.13
N HIS A 134 -11.61 0.50 12.67
CA HIS A 134 -11.97 -0.89 12.90
C HIS A 134 -12.16 -1.72 11.61
N LEU A 135 -12.40 -1.08 10.46
CA LEU A 135 -12.45 -1.72 9.14
C LEU A 135 -11.09 -1.74 8.48
N ILE A 136 -10.27 -0.69 8.69
CA ILE A 136 -8.93 -0.60 8.11
C ILE A 136 -8.10 -1.84 8.46
N SER A 137 -8.17 -2.27 9.72
CA SER A 137 -7.44 -3.42 10.27
C SER A 137 -8.02 -4.80 9.90
N LYS A 138 -9.20 -4.86 9.26
CA LYS A 138 -9.81 -6.13 8.80
C LYS A 138 -9.12 -6.62 7.53
N ILE A 139 -7.91 -7.14 7.71
CA ILE A 139 -7.11 -7.77 6.66
C ILE A 139 -7.00 -9.26 6.95
N ASP A 140 -7.19 -10.08 5.92
CA ASP A 140 -7.05 -11.52 6.01
C ASP A 140 -5.58 -11.91 5.90
N TYR A 141 -4.90 -12.07 7.04
CA TYR A 141 -3.49 -12.45 7.08
C TYR A 141 -3.37 -13.98 6.92
N PRO A 142 -2.92 -14.50 5.76
CA PRO A 142 -2.77 -15.93 5.57
C PRO A 142 -1.66 -16.50 6.47
N ILE A 143 -1.69 -17.82 6.66
CA ILE A 143 -0.63 -18.55 7.36
C ILE A 143 0.71 -18.33 6.63
N ILE A 144 1.74 -17.97 7.41
CA ILE A 144 3.10 -17.85 6.89
C ILE A 144 3.63 -19.26 6.57
N PRO A 145 4.09 -19.54 5.33
CA PRO A 145 4.55 -20.87 4.97
C PRO A 145 5.84 -21.23 5.71
N GLN A 146 6.03 -22.52 6.01
CA GLN A 146 7.14 -23.04 6.84
C GLN A 146 8.54 -22.47 6.50
N PRO A 147 8.97 -22.36 5.23
CA PRO A 147 10.29 -21.81 4.91
C PRO A 147 10.47 -20.34 5.34
N LEU A 148 9.37 -19.60 5.48
CA LEU A 148 9.33 -18.21 5.87
C LEU A 148 8.88 -18.00 7.31
N LEU A 149 8.50 -19.06 8.04
CA LEU A 149 8.04 -18.93 9.42
C LEU A 149 9.15 -18.32 10.30
N PRO A 150 8.91 -17.19 10.98
CA PRO A 150 9.91 -16.56 11.84
C PRO A 150 10.07 -17.35 13.14
N ILE A 151 11.31 -17.68 13.48
CA ILE A 151 11.67 -18.27 14.79
C ILE A 151 12.39 -17.25 15.68
N ASN A 152 13.03 -16.25 15.08
CA ASN A 152 13.71 -15.16 15.76
C ASN A 152 13.02 -13.82 15.47
N LYS A 153 13.36 -12.81 16.27
CA LYS A 153 13.05 -11.40 15.94
C LYS A 153 13.63 -11.07 14.57
N PHE A 154 12.90 -10.28 13.78
CA PHE A 154 13.32 -9.95 12.43
C PHE A 154 12.95 -8.53 12.03
N VAL A 155 13.62 -8.05 10.98
CA VAL A 155 13.23 -6.85 10.24
C VAL A 155 12.76 -7.20 8.85
N MET A 156 11.81 -6.41 8.39
CA MET A 156 11.23 -6.52 7.08
C MET A 156 11.75 -5.37 6.21
N ILE A 157 12.42 -5.68 5.11
CA ILE A 157 12.88 -4.68 4.13
C ILE A 157 12.05 -4.82 2.86
N HIS A 158 11.44 -3.74 2.40
CA HIS A 158 10.84 -3.70 1.08
C HIS A 158 11.87 -3.22 0.05
N LEU A 159 12.22 -4.10 -0.90
CA LEU A 159 13.04 -3.74 -2.04
C LEU A 159 12.12 -3.38 -3.22
N ARG A 160 12.08 -2.10 -3.56
CA ARG A 160 11.42 -1.65 -4.78
C ARG A 160 12.29 -1.98 -5.98
N THR A 161 11.72 -2.64 -6.98
CA THR A 161 12.33 -2.83 -8.29
C THR A 161 11.56 -2.01 -9.32
N ILE A 162 12.06 -0.80 -9.58
CA ILE A 162 11.58 0.11 -10.62
C ILE A 162 12.15 -0.36 -11.96
N PHE A 163 11.30 -0.72 -12.91
CA PHE A 163 11.73 -1.02 -14.27
C PHE A 163 11.00 -0.08 -15.23
N THR A 164 11.65 1.03 -15.61
CA THR A 164 11.24 1.78 -16.79
C THR A 164 12.10 1.29 -17.95
N PRO A 165 11.53 1.06 -19.16
CA PRO A 165 12.27 0.57 -20.33
C PRO A 165 13.54 1.38 -20.65
N ASN A 166 13.60 2.64 -20.19
CA ASN A 166 14.70 3.56 -20.43
C ASN A 166 15.67 3.74 -19.25
N ASN A 167 15.56 2.95 -18.16
CA ASN A 167 16.33 3.25 -16.94
C ASN A 167 16.79 2.00 -16.15
N ASN A 168 17.63 1.18 -16.79
CA ASN A 168 18.31 0.04 -16.16
C ASN A 168 19.15 0.40 -14.91
N ASN A 169 19.49 1.68 -14.72
CA ASN A 169 20.31 2.17 -13.59
C ASN A 169 19.63 2.12 -12.22
N ASN A 170 18.30 1.92 -12.15
CA ASN A 170 17.58 1.95 -10.88
C ASN A 170 17.71 0.65 -10.06
N LEU A 171 17.88 -0.50 -10.70
CA LEU A 171 18.00 -1.77 -9.97
C LEU A 171 19.32 -1.83 -9.18
N ASP A 172 20.43 -1.50 -9.83
CA ASP A 172 21.75 -1.50 -9.18
C ASP A 172 21.82 -0.48 -8.04
N LYS A 173 21.19 0.68 -8.22
CA LYS A 173 21.08 1.70 -7.16
C LYS A 173 20.30 1.17 -5.95
N ASN A 174 19.12 0.60 -6.18
CA ASN A 174 18.27 0.09 -5.11
C ASN A 174 18.93 -1.12 -4.42
N TYR A 175 19.67 -1.92 -5.17
CA TYR A 175 20.45 -3.03 -4.62
C TYR A 175 21.62 -2.55 -3.75
N LYS A 176 22.35 -1.51 -4.17
CA LYS A 176 23.39 -0.87 -3.34
C LYS A 176 22.82 -0.34 -2.02
N VAL A 177 21.67 0.34 -2.08
CA VAL A 177 20.98 0.84 -0.88
C VAL A 177 20.56 -0.31 0.03
N LEU A 178 20.00 -1.38 -0.53
CA LEU A 178 19.63 -2.58 0.21
C LEU A 178 20.84 -3.20 0.94
N LEU A 179 21.98 -3.35 0.25
CA LEU A 179 23.21 -3.89 0.85
C LEU A 179 23.73 -2.99 1.97
N MET A 180 23.66 -1.66 1.83
CA MET A 180 24.01 -0.72 2.90
C MET A 180 23.12 -0.91 4.14
N ILE A 181 21.81 -1.02 3.94
CA ILE A 181 20.84 -1.28 5.02
C ILE A 181 21.13 -2.61 5.71
N ILE A 182 21.30 -3.68 4.93
CA ILE A 182 21.62 -5.02 5.46
C ILE A 182 22.91 -4.98 6.27
N SER A 183 23.98 -4.38 5.73
CA SER A 183 25.27 -4.28 6.40
C SER A 183 25.14 -3.61 7.77
N LYS A 184 24.43 -2.48 7.83
CA LYS A 184 24.21 -1.74 9.08
C LYS A 184 23.32 -2.47 10.08
N ILE A 185 22.29 -3.16 9.62
CA ILE A 185 21.48 -4.03 10.49
C ILE A 185 22.35 -5.13 11.09
N LYS A 186 23.20 -5.78 10.28
CA LYS A 186 24.06 -6.87 10.75
C LYS A 186 25.19 -6.39 11.66
N GLU A 187 25.70 -5.19 11.44
CA GLU A 187 26.68 -4.54 12.33
C GLU A 187 26.08 -4.30 13.72
N LYS A 188 24.86 -3.73 13.79
CA LYS A 188 24.23 -3.33 15.06
C LYS A 188 23.44 -4.46 15.74
N TYR A 189 22.86 -5.36 14.95
CA TYR A 189 21.98 -6.44 15.38
C TYR A 189 22.31 -7.77 14.65
N PRO A 190 23.48 -8.38 14.92
CA PRO A 190 24.01 -9.52 14.14
C PRO A 190 23.08 -10.76 14.14
N LEU A 191 22.33 -10.95 15.23
CA LEU A 191 21.41 -12.08 15.42
C LEU A 191 20.01 -11.84 14.84
N LEU A 192 19.75 -10.67 14.27
CA LEU A 192 18.43 -10.34 13.72
C LEU A 192 18.26 -10.96 12.34
N ASP A 193 17.15 -11.67 12.14
CA ASP A 193 16.78 -12.20 10.83
C ASP A 193 16.34 -11.05 9.91
N ILE A 194 16.65 -11.16 8.61
CA ILE A 194 16.25 -10.17 7.62
C ILE A 194 15.33 -10.84 6.60
N TYR A 195 14.12 -10.31 6.51
CA TYR A 195 13.18 -10.66 5.46
C TYR A 195 13.19 -9.55 4.42
N ILE A 196 13.19 -9.91 3.14
CA ILE A 196 13.19 -8.96 2.04
C ILE A 196 12.01 -9.25 1.14
N PHE A 197 11.11 -8.28 1.01
CA PHE A 197 9.99 -8.35 0.10
C PHE A 197 10.41 -7.74 -1.23
N SER A 198 10.30 -8.53 -2.28
CA SER A 198 10.56 -8.11 -3.65
C SER A 198 9.66 -8.87 -4.61
N SER A 199 9.15 -8.18 -5.62
CA SER A 199 8.38 -8.78 -6.70
C SER A 199 9.24 -9.48 -7.74
N LYS A 200 10.58 -9.36 -7.64
CA LYS A 200 11.54 -9.93 -8.58
C LYS A 200 12.43 -10.98 -7.91
N ASN A 201 13.10 -11.74 -8.76
CA ASN A 201 14.12 -12.69 -8.33
C ASN A 201 15.36 -11.94 -7.87
N VAL A 202 15.44 -11.68 -6.57
CA VAL A 202 16.65 -11.18 -5.92
C VAL A 202 17.46 -12.39 -5.45
N LYS A 203 18.72 -12.47 -5.86
CA LYS A 203 19.69 -13.44 -5.33
C LYS A 203 20.69 -12.68 -4.46
N LEU A 204 20.57 -12.87 -3.15
CA LEU A 204 21.53 -12.35 -2.17
C LEU A 204 22.28 -13.55 -1.60
N ASP A 205 23.60 -13.55 -1.75
CA ASP A 205 24.47 -14.55 -1.14
C ASP A 205 24.89 -14.08 0.25
N ILE A 206 23.89 -13.90 1.12
CA ILE A 206 24.09 -13.44 2.51
C ILE A 206 23.30 -14.40 3.42
N PRO A 207 23.94 -14.99 4.43
CA PRO A 207 23.27 -15.92 5.33
C PRO A 207 22.17 -15.21 6.13
N ASN A 208 21.14 -15.98 6.52
CA ASN A 208 20.01 -15.51 7.34
C ASN A 208 19.21 -14.37 6.69
N ILE A 209 19.12 -14.39 5.35
CA ILE A 209 18.20 -13.56 4.57
C ILE A 209 17.14 -14.44 3.92
N LYS A 210 15.88 -14.06 4.09
CA LYS A 210 14.73 -14.74 3.48
C LYS A 210 14.04 -13.81 2.47
N ILE A 211 13.79 -14.30 1.26
CA ILE A 211 13.11 -13.55 0.21
C ILE A 211 11.62 -13.90 0.20
N VAL A 212 10.78 -12.86 0.24
CA VAL A 212 9.32 -12.94 0.21
C VAL A 212 8.84 -12.32 -1.10
N ARG A 213 7.98 -13.04 -1.83
CA ARG A 213 7.43 -12.55 -3.11
C ARG A 213 5.91 -12.46 -3.13
N ASN A 214 5.26 -13.14 -2.21
CA ASN A 214 3.81 -13.12 -2.09
C ASN A 214 3.38 -11.94 -1.21
N LEU A 215 2.51 -11.07 -1.73
CA LEU A 215 2.08 -9.88 -0.99
C LEU A 215 1.33 -10.22 0.30
N ALA A 216 0.47 -11.24 0.27
CA ALA A 216 -0.30 -11.64 1.44
C ALA A 216 0.61 -12.19 2.55
N VAL A 217 1.64 -12.96 2.19
CA VAL A 217 2.67 -13.42 3.14
C VAL A 217 3.51 -12.24 3.67
N TYR A 218 3.83 -11.26 2.83
CA TYR A 218 4.46 -10.02 3.29
C TYR A 218 3.60 -9.28 4.32
N ALA A 219 2.29 -9.17 4.08
CA ALA A 219 1.35 -8.61 5.04
C ALA A 219 1.35 -9.36 6.37
N SER A 220 1.30 -10.70 6.33
CA SER A 220 1.36 -11.55 7.54
C SER A 220 2.68 -11.40 8.30
N LEU A 221 3.80 -11.32 7.60
CA LEU A 221 5.12 -11.12 8.21
C LEU A 221 5.21 -9.74 8.88
N MET A 222 4.76 -8.67 8.23
CA MET A 222 4.69 -7.37 8.86
C MET A 222 3.82 -7.41 10.12
N ASN A 223 2.65 -8.06 10.07
CA ASN A 223 1.77 -8.13 11.22
C ASN A 223 2.27 -9.07 12.35
N HIS A 224 3.32 -9.87 12.12
CA HIS A 224 3.83 -10.84 13.09
C HIS A 224 4.48 -10.18 14.31
N ASP A 225 4.33 -10.78 15.50
CA ASP A 225 4.85 -10.25 16.77
C ASP A 225 6.38 -10.14 16.82
N LEU A 226 7.06 -11.07 16.14
CA LEU A 226 8.53 -11.06 16.02
C LEU A 226 9.06 -10.03 15.02
N CYS A 227 8.21 -9.44 14.17
CA CYS A 227 8.65 -8.33 13.32
C CYS A 227 8.97 -7.13 14.22
N LYS A 228 10.11 -6.48 14.02
CA LYS A 228 10.54 -5.32 14.83
C LYS A 228 10.34 -3.99 14.14
N ALA A 229 10.60 -3.97 12.84
CA ALA A 229 10.37 -2.80 12.02
C ALA A 229 10.20 -3.19 10.56
N VAL A 230 9.57 -2.28 9.82
CA VAL A 230 9.55 -2.27 8.36
C VAL A 230 10.46 -1.14 7.87
N ILE A 231 11.34 -1.44 6.93
CA ILE A 231 12.20 -0.47 6.25
C ILE A 231 11.81 -0.46 4.79
N SER A 232 11.34 0.67 4.27
CA SER A 232 10.80 0.76 2.91
C SER A 232 11.08 2.10 2.27
N GLU A 233 11.05 2.14 0.93
CA GLU A 233 10.82 3.39 0.23
C GLU A 233 9.38 3.90 0.44
N GLY A 234 9.18 5.22 0.32
CA GLY A 234 7.89 5.89 0.56
C GLY A 234 6.85 5.76 -0.54
N SER A 235 6.83 4.62 -1.26
CA SER A 235 5.78 4.31 -2.24
C SER A 235 5.53 2.80 -2.29
N GLY A 236 4.34 2.41 -2.75
CA GLY A 236 3.91 1.03 -2.93
C GLY A 236 3.93 0.21 -1.64
N GLY A 237 4.91 -0.70 -1.49
CA GLY A 237 5.04 -1.55 -0.30
C GLY A 237 5.24 -0.79 1.01
N GLY A 238 5.76 0.44 0.95
CA GLY A 238 5.88 1.32 2.12
C GLY A 238 4.55 1.92 2.53
N GLU A 239 3.77 2.43 1.58
CA GLU A 239 2.38 2.85 1.76
C GLU A 239 1.54 1.72 2.34
N PHE A 240 1.65 0.51 1.78
CA PHE A 240 0.97 -0.67 2.29
C PHE A 240 1.33 -1.03 3.73
N SER A 241 2.60 -0.88 4.11
CA SER A 241 3.06 -1.20 5.47
C SER A 241 2.35 -0.38 6.55
N GLN A 242 1.94 0.86 6.23
CA GLN A 242 1.25 1.74 7.16
C GLN A 242 -0.16 1.24 7.55
N TYR A 243 -0.73 0.34 6.75
CA TYR A 243 -2.05 -0.26 6.99
C TYR A 243 -1.99 -1.68 7.56
N CYS A 244 -0.85 -2.34 7.43
CA CYS A 244 -0.67 -3.74 7.83
C CYS A 244 0.23 -3.94 9.04
N HIS A 245 0.82 -2.87 9.57
CA HIS A 245 1.82 -2.95 10.62
C HIS A 245 1.61 -1.88 11.70
N ASN A 246 1.66 -2.33 12.95
CA ASN A 246 1.48 -1.46 14.11
C ASN A 246 2.81 -1.10 14.81
N LYS A 247 3.96 -1.53 14.29
CA LYS A 247 5.28 -1.22 14.88
C LYS A 247 6.03 -0.21 14.01
N LYS A 248 7.30 0.07 14.34
CA LYS A 248 8.10 1.12 13.71
C LYS A 248 8.22 0.92 12.19
N ILE A 249 7.85 1.94 11.43
CA ILE A 249 8.08 2.01 9.98
C ILE A 249 9.14 3.09 9.70
N TYR A 250 10.18 2.70 8.98
CA TYR A 250 11.25 3.57 8.51
C TYR A 250 11.11 3.78 7.01
N ILE A 251 10.93 5.03 6.59
CA ILE A 251 10.82 5.39 5.19
C ILE A 251 12.09 6.08 4.70
N PHE A 252 12.67 5.58 3.60
CA PHE A 252 13.85 6.18 2.95
C PHE A 252 13.58 6.56 1.48
N GLY A 253 14.41 7.44 0.92
CA GLY A 253 14.38 7.72 -0.53
C GLY A 253 13.26 8.64 -1.04
N CYS A 254 12.47 9.28 -0.17
CA CYS A 254 11.41 10.22 -0.57
C CYS A 254 11.89 11.52 -1.25
N LEU A 255 13.19 11.80 -1.27
CA LEU A 255 13.75 13.10 -1.71
C LEU A 255 13.52 13.42 -3.20
N SER A 256 13.17 12.44 -4.04
CA SER A 256 12.87 12.63 -5.46
C SER A 256 11.38 12.83 -5.79
N TYR A 257 10.48 12.64 -4.82
CA TYR A 257 9.06 12.94 -4.95
C TYR A 257 8.82 14.27 -4.24
N GLY A 258 8.68 15.34 -5.03
CA GLY A 258 8.41 16.75 -4.66
C GLY A 258 8.48 17.17 -3.18
N SER A 259 9.42 18.08 -2.87
CA SER A 259 9.42 19.02 -1.72
C SER A 259 10.17 18.69 -0.43
N LEU A 260 10.84 17.55 -0.25
CA LEU A 260 11.72 17.37 0.93
C LEU A 260 13.14 17.94 0.78
N LYS A 261 13.46 18.60 -0.34
CA LYS A 261 14.80 19.20 -0.59
C LYS A 261 15.24 20.25 0.44
N ASN A 262 14.32 20.80 1.24
CA ASN A 262 14.61 21.86 2.19
C ASN A 262 14.52 21.46 3.66
N ILE A 263 14.34 20.17 3.98
CA ILE A 263 14.21 19.76 5.37
C ILE A 263 15.31 18.78 5.77
N ILE A 264 16.52 19.34 5.91
CA ILE A 264 17.48 18.81 6.88
C ILE A 264 16.87 19.19 8.24
N ILE A 265 16.22 18.25 8.95
CA ILE A 265 15.85 18.46 10.36
C ILE A 265 16.96 17.83 11.20
N PRO A 266 17.92 18.60 11.72
CA PRO A 266 18.70 18.15 12.86
C PRO A 266 17.74 18.11 14.06
N ASN A 267 17.56 16.92 14.63
CA ASN A 267 16.66 16.59 15.77
C ASN A 267 15.18 16.37 15.39
N MET A 268 14.86 15.20 14.81
CA MET A 268 13.47 14.83 14.50
C MET A 268 12.73 14.19 15.68
N SER A 269 12.15 15.03 16.53
CA SER A 269 10.75 14.79 16.91
C SER A 269 9.91 15.36 15.78
N LEU A 270 9.56 14.54 14.78
CA LEU A 270 8.50 14.91 13.84
C LEU A 270 7.24 15.10 14.68
N ARG A 271 6.93 16.35 15.04
CA ARG A 271 5.59 16.71 15.51
C ARG A 271 4.65 16.19 14.42
N GLN A 272 3.60 15.49 14.86
CA GLN A 272 2.55 14.85 14.07
C GLN A 272 1.80 15.78 13.08
N ASN A 273 2.30 17.00 12.82
CA ASN A 273 1.61 18.09 12.15
C ASN A 273 2.30 18.68 10.92
N GLU A 274 3.44 18.16 10.44
CA GLU A 274 4.07 18.73 9.23
C GLU A 274 4.03 17.79 8.02
N LYS A 275 3.39 18.33 6.98
CA LYS A 275 3.14 17.84 5.62
C LYS A 275 4.05 16.72 5.13
N LEU A 276 3.58 15.47 5.27
CA LEU A 276 3.99 14.38 4.37
C LEU A 276 3.32 14.57 3.01
N LEU A 277 3.92 14.05 1.93
CA LEU A 277 3.46 14.19 0.53
C LEU A 277 1.99 13.82 0.27
N HIS A 278 1.33 13.10 1.19
CA HIS A 278 -0.08 12.74 1.12
C HIS A 278 -0.99 13.61 2.01
N THR A 279 -0.47 14.67 2.63
CA THR A 279 -1.29 15.65 3.38
C THR A 279 -2.06 16.62 2.48
N GLU A 280 -1.79 16.62 1.18
CA GLU A 280 -2.57 17.45 0.25
C GLU A 280 -3.66 16.63 -0.43
N TRP A 281 -3.48 15.31 -0.63
CA TRP A 281 -4.57 14.51 -1.14
C TRP A 281 -4.46 12.99 -1.00
N PRO A 282 -5.53 12.33 -0.48
CA PRO A 282 -6.52 12.94 0.39
C PRO A 282 -5.84 13.16 1.74
N ARG A 283 -6.27 14.17 2.51
CA ARG A 283 -5.82 14.46 3.89
C ARG A 283 -6.17 13.30 4.85
N HIS A 284 -5.55 12.16 4.63
CA HIS A 284 -5.75 10.94 5.37
C HIS A 284 -4.62 10.85 6.36
N GLY A 285 -4.95 11.11 7.63
CA GLY A 285 -4.21 10.52 8.71
C GLY A 285 -4.34 9.01 8.57
N VAL A 286 -3.44 8.40 7.80
CA VAL A 286 -3.00 7.04 8.11
C VAL A 286 -2.67 7.09 9.57
N THR A 287 -3.16 6.16 10.38
CA THR A 287 -2.95 6.16 11.82
C THR A 287 -1.46 6.37 12.11
N THR A 288 -1.10 7.62 12.40
CA THR A 288 0.29 8.12 12.46
C THR A 288 1.02 7.56 13.67
N ALA A 289 0.38 6.65 14.40
CA ALA A 289 0.92 5.96 15.57
C ALA A 289 2.16 5.11 15.23
N SER A 290 2.30 4.61 13.99
CA SER A 290 3.41 3.70 13.60
C SER A 290 4.51 4.35 12.75
N LEU A 291 4.25 5.52 12.14
CA LEU A 291 5.22 6.21 11.29
C LEU A 291 6.24 6.95 12.15
N ASN A 292 7.39 6.33 12.39
CA ASN A 292 8.34 6.87 13.36
C ASN A 292 9.37 7.82 12.73
N CYS A 293 9.62 7.79 11.42
CA CYS A 293 10.62 8.66 10.80
C CYS A 293 10.64 8.57 9.25
N VAL A 294 10.65 9.72 8.57
CA VAL A 294 11.09 9.82 7.15
C VAL A 294 12.52 10.33 7.17
N LEU A 295 13.46 9.49 6.74
CA LEU A 295 14.88 9.80 6.83
C LEU A 295 15.53 9.67 5.46
N ASP A 296 16.53 10.49 5.18
CA ASP A 296 17.49 10.11 4.15
C ASP A 296 18.24 8.85 4.60
N ILE A 297 18.90 8.17 3.66
CA ILE A 297 19.54 6.89 3.94
C ILE A 297 20.62 6.98 5.02
N ASN A 298 21.40 8.06 5.07
CA ASN A 298 22.47 8.18 6.06
C ASN A 298 21.87 8.38 7.46
N THR A 299 20.87 9.25 7.58
CA THR A 299 20.18 9.48 8.85
C THR A 299 19.43 8.22 9.33
N LEU A 300 18.85 7.43 8.42
CA LEU A 300 18.27 6.12 8.75
C LEU A 300 19.30 5.19 9.38
N LEU A 301 20.48 5.10 8.78
CA LEU A 301 21.54 4.20 9.23
C LEU A 301 22.11 4.60 10.60
N GLU A 302 22.17 5.90 10.90
CA GLU A 302 22.61 6.41 12.20
C GLU A 302 21.57 6.21 13.31
N ASN A 303 20.28 6.38 12.97
CA ASN A 303 19.19 6.40 13.95
C ASN A 303 18.40 5.08 14.05
N LEU A 304 18.87 3.99 13.43
CA LEU A 304 18.19 2.70 13.44
C LEU A 304 18.09 2.13 14.86
N ASN A 305 16.91 2.25 15.49
CA ASN A 305 16.62 1.74 16.83
C ASN A 305 15.49 0.70 16.80
N LEU A 306 15.88 -0.57 16.87
CA LEU A 306 14.98 -1.73 16.76
C LEU A 306 14.58 -2.32 18.12
N GLU A 307 14.99 -1.67 19.21
CA GLU A 307 14.56 -1.98 20.59
C GLU A 307 13.15 -1.45 20.87
#